data_AF-A0A947HMK7-F1
#
_entry.id   AF-A0A947HMK7-F1
#
_cell.length_a   1.000
_cell.length_b   1.000
_cell.length_c   1.000
_cell.angle_alpha   90.00
_cell.angle_beta   90.00
_cell.angle_gamma   90.00
#
_symmetry.space_group_name_H-M   'P 1'
#
loop_
_entity.id
_entity.type
_entity.pdbx_description
1 polymer ?
#
loop_
_entity_poly.entity_id
_entity_poly.type
_entity_poly.pdbx_seq_one_letter_code
_entity_poly.pdbx_strand_id
1 'polypeptide(L)'
;MLLQLALDVGGSIVFEPPEIGRPSAATVSIHSPAGTQLTAPSVTIDPVNTTLSSAASAGATTLSVASASNIAARRRYLVIDSDGEREWVRVRSISGTTVTLFDPIENALSSGSTFQGCRLTATAAAAACPVLDEGYEARWVYTIGSVESKAQTRFDVVRSPWPTVIGSSEGLKTYARHLVSPAREGGQGLGWLDDIEKATQMVRRDIMVRGLDPSRFRSFEAFEDVVYEKVILRLAESGDVVPRDWTGDTWLQERRNIYDAALSTAMQVTKSYDENQDGVTNSSERARRVDVVQILL
;
A
#
# COMPACT_ATOMS: atom_id res chain seq x y z
N MET A 1 -0.24 -10.24 -0.01
CA MET A 1 -1.07 -9.73 -1.11
C MET A 1 -0.23 -9.72 -2.36
N LEU A 2 -0.72 -10.26 -3.48
CA LEU A 2 0.05 -10.31 -4.72
C LEU A 2 0.08 -8.92 -5.38
N LEU A 3 1.28 -8.52 -5.79
CA LEU A 3 1.54 -7.32 -6.58
C LEU A 3 0.90 -7.49 -7.96
N GLN A 4 0.35 -6.43 -8.55
CA GLN A 4 -0.21 -6.47 -9.90
C GLN A 4 0.53 -5.48 -10.79
N LEU A 5 0.94 -5.93 -11.99
CA LEU A 5 1.57 -5.11 -13.01
C LEU A 5 0.68 -5.06 -14.25
N ALA A 6 0.73 -3.94 -14.97
CA ALA A 6 -0.09 -3.74 -16.16
C ALA A 6 0.50 -4.49 -17.37
N LEU A 7 -0.33 -5.21 -18.10
CA LEU A 7 0.00 -5.84 -19.38
C LEU A 7 0.63 -4.82 -20.34
N ASP A 8 1.72 -5.20 -21.02
CA ASP A 8 2.43 -4.40 -22.03
C ASP A 8 2.93 -3.02 -21.55
N VAL A 9 2.88 -2.75 -20.24
CA VAL A 9 3.34 -1.51 -19.62
C VAL A 9 4.36 -1.82 -18.53
N GLY A 10 4.05 -2.79 -17.68
CA GLY A 10 4.84 -3.17 -16.53
C GLY A 10 4.60 -2.27 -15.31
N GLY A 11 5.66 -2.00 -14.54
CA GLY A 11 5.60 -1.17 -13.35
C GLY A 11 6.81 -1.32 -12.44
N SER A 12 6.67 -0.88 -11.20
CA SER A 12 7.73 -0.96 -10.20
C SER A 12 7.51 -2.15 -9.27
N ILE A 13 8.54 -2.97 -9.10
CA ILE A 13 8.58 -4.03 -8.11
C ILE A 13 9.44 -3.53 -6.95
N VAL A 14 8.83 -3.50 -5.77
CA VAL A 14 9.47 -3.07 -4.53
C VAL A 14 9.64 -4.27 -3.62
N PHE A 15 10.82 -4.40 -3.02
CA PHE A 15 11.13 -5.39 -2.02
C PHE A 15 11.82 -4.71 -0.83
N GLU A 16 11.37 -5.03 0.38
CA GLU A 16 11.99 -4.57 1.63
C GLU A 16 12.57 -5.81 2.32
N PRO A 17 13.90 -6.01 2.28
CA PRO A 17 14.54 -7.13 2.92
C PRO A 17 14.18 -7.20 4.42
N PRO A 18 13.76 -8.38 4.92
CA PRO A 18 13.41 -8.53 6.33
C PRO A 18 14.64 -8.56 7.25
N GLU A 19 15.82 -8.87 6.71
CA GLU A 19 17.07 -8.94 7.47
C GLU A 19 17.50 -7.56 7.94
N ILE A 20 18.15 -7.55 9.10
CA ILE A 20 18.54 -6.31 9.74
C ILE A 20 19.86 -5.82 9.15
N GLY A 21 19.76 -4.81 8.29
CA GLY A 21 20.89 -4.08 7.75
C GLY A 21 20.60 -3.53 6.36
N ARG A 22 21.36 -2.52 5.95
CA ARG A 22 21.26 -1.97 4.60
C ARG A 22 21.91 -2.92 3.58
N PRO A 23 21.23 -3.26 2.47
CA PRO A 23 21.84 -3.98 1.37
C PRO A 23 23.01 -3.20 0.76
N SER A 24 24.13 -3.88 0.51
CA SER A 24 25.30 -3.33 -0.18
C SER A 24 25.32 -3.64 -1.68
N ALA A 25 24.66 -4.72 -2.09
CA ALA A 25 24.48 -5.13 -3.48
C ALA A 25 23.14 -5.85 -3.63
N ALA A 26 22.53 -5.74 -4.82
CA ALA A 26 21.32 -6.48 -5.16
C ALA A 26 21.18 -6.68 -6.66
N THR A 27 20.62 -7.82 -7.05
CA THR A 27 20.20 -8.15 -8.42
C THR A 27 18.80 -8.75 -8.39
N VAL A 28 18.11 -8.68 -9.52
CA VAL A 28 16.79 -9.29 -9.69
C VAL A 28 16.64 -9.89 -11.08
N SER A 29 16.02 -11.05 -11.18
CA SER A 29 15.55 -11.63 -12.43
C SER A 29 14.03 -11.81 -12.37
N ILE A 30 13.37 -11.46 -13.47
CA ILE A 30 11.92 -11.62 -13.61
C ILE A 30 11.64 -12.87 -14.43
N HIS A 31 10.77 -13.73 -13.92
CA HIS A 31 10.41 -15.01 -14.51
C HIS A 31 8.91 -15.07 -14.83
N SER A 32 8.57 -15.74 -15.92
CA SER A 32 7.20 -16.14 -16.22
C SER A 32 6.71 -17.24 -15.27
N PRO A 33 5.40 -17.52 -15.21
CA PRO A 33 4.86 -18.60 -14.39
C PRO A 33 5.41 -19.99 -14.75
N ALA A 34 5.81 -20.19 -16.02
CA ALA A 34 6.51 -21.40 -16.47
C ALA A 34 7.99 -21.50 -15.99
N GLY A 35 8.50 -20.49 -15.29
CA GLY A 35 9.85 -20.42 -14.75
C GLY A 35 10.91 -19.82 -15.69
N THR A 36 10.56 -19.49 -16.93
CA THR A 36 11.47 -18.89 -17.92
C THR A 36 11.84 -17.47 -17.50
N GLN A 37 13.13 -17.15 -17.49
CA GLN A 37 13.58 -15.78 -17.25
C GLN A 37 13.19 -14.90 -18.45
N LEU A 38 12.47 -13.80 -18.18
CA LEU A 38 12.06 -12.82 -19.19
C LEU A 38 13.06 -11.67 -19.29
N THR A 39 13.53 -11.17 -18.14
CA THR A 39 14.48 -10.04 -18.07
C THR A 39 15.21 -10.02 -16.73
N ALA A 40 16.28 -9.23 -16.63
CA ALA A 40 17.03 -8.97 -15.41
C ALA A 40 17.30 -7.46 -15.29
N PRO A 41 16.32 -6.67 -14.83
CA PRO A 41 16.48 -5.23 -14.71
C PRO A 41 17.47 -4.86 -13.61
N SER A 42 18.02 -3.64 -13.69
CA SER A 42 18.85 -3.11 -12.62
C SER A 42 18.04 -2.88 -11.34
N VAL A 43 18.67 -3.15 -10.20
CA VAL A 43 18.10 -2.88 -8.88
C VAL A 43 18.65 -1.56 -8.35
N THR A 44 17.74 -0.70 -7.91
CA THR A 44 18.08 0.51 -7.16
C THR A 44 17.91 0.23 -5.67
N ILE A 45 18.99 0.39 -4.91
CA ILE A 45 18.97 0.42 -3.45
C ILE A 45 18.60 1.84 -3.03
N ASP A 46 17.66 2.01 -2.09
CA ASP A 46 17.22 3.32 -1.60
C ASP A 46 18.43 4.19 -1.22
N PRO A 47 18.62 5.38 -1.81
CA PRO A 47 19.85 6.16 -1.64
C PRO A 47 20.01 6.79 -0.25
N VAL A 48 18.99 6.75 0.61
CA VAL A 48 19.05 7.34 1.95
C VAL A 48 20.09 6.61 2.80
N ASN A 49 21.20 7.30 3.09
CA ASN A 49 22.21 6.85 4.04
C ASN A 49 22.78 8.11 4.71
N THR A 50 22.25 8.44 5.89
CA THR A 50 22.62 9.63 6.65
C THR A 50 22.78 9.26 8.13
N THR A 51 22.97 10.25 8.99
CA THR A 51 23.07 10.07 10.44
C THR A 51 22.11 11.00 11.17
N LEU A 52 21.84 10.70 12.44
CA LEU A 52 21.16 11.63 13.33
C LEU A 52 22.07 12.80 13.68
N SER A 53 21.58 14.02 13.55
CA SER A 53 22.31 15.24 13.90
C SER A 53 22.22 15.58 15.40
N SER A 54 21.25 14.98 16.11
CA SER A 54 21.11 15.09 17.56
C SER A 54 20.65 13.76 18.16
N ALA A 55 20.94 13.55 19.45
CA ALA A 55 20.38 12.42 20.19
C ALA A 55 18.85 12.54 20.33
N ALA A 56 18.18 11.41 20.47
CA ALA A 56 16.74 11.31 20.72
C ALA A 56 16.48 10.33 21.88
N SER A 57 15.61 10.70 22.80
CA SER A 57 15.23 9.83 23.91
C SER A 57 14.16 8.82 23.47
N ALA A 58 14.12 7.65 24.12
CA ALA A 58 13.00 6.72 23.99
C ALA A 58 11.65 7.45 24.18
N GLY A 59 10.68 7.14 23.35
CA GLY A 59 9.40 7.83 23.28
C GLY A 59 9.36 9.03 22.31
N ALA A 60 10.51 9.46 21.76
CA ALA A 60 10.53 10.58 20.81
C ALA A 60 9.82 10.23 19.50
N THR A 61 9.02 11.18 19.00
CA THR A 61 8.31 11.07 17.70
C THR A 61 8.95 11.94 16.62
N THR A 62 10.11 12.54 16.92
CA THR A 62 10.85 13.41 16.00
C THR A 62 12.33 13.08 16.07
N LEU A 63 12.95 12.94 14.90
CA LEU A 63 14.38 12.73 14.73
C LEU A 63 14.97 13.85 13.89
N SER A 64 16.10 14.41 14.31
CA SER A 64 16.87 15.33 13.48
C SER A 64 17.95 14.55 12.74
N VAL A 65 17.96 14.62 11.42
CA VAL A 65 18.96 13.97 10.56
C VAL A 65 19.98 14.98 10.05
N ALA A 66 21.14 14.54 9.60
CA ALA A 66 22.13 15.40 8.96
C ALA A 66 21.69 15.80 7.54
N SER A 67 21.01 14.91 6.82
CA SER A 67 20.43 15.19 5.51
C SER A 67 19.08 14.49 5.35
N ALA A 68 18.06 15.24 4.94
CA ALA A 68 16.75 14.68 4.60
C ALA A 68 16.61 14.33 3.11
N SER A 69 17.69 14.43 2.32
CA SER A 69 17.66 14.12 0.89
C SER A 69 17.16 12.70 0.63
N ASN A 70 16.17 12.55 -0.25
CA ASN A 70 15.52 11.29 -0.61
C ASN A 70 14.75 10.59 0.51
N ILE A 71 14.69 11.14 1.73
CA ILE A 71 13.76 10.68 2.76
C ILE A 71 12.36 11.03 2.27
N ALA A 72 11.46 10.05 2.28
CA ALA A 72 10.09 10.21 1.84
C ALA A 72 9.13 9.86 2.98
N ALA A 73 8.05 10.64 3.09
CA ALA A 73 6.95 10.31 3.98
C ALA A 73 6.36 8.93 3.64
N ARG A 74 5.79 8.28 4.67
CA ARG A 74 5.17 6.95 4.67
C ARG A 74 6.13 5.78 4.41
N ARG A 75 7.42 6.03 4.18
CA ARG A 75 8.46 4.99 4.04
C ARG A 75 9.06 4.60 5.37
N ARG A 76 9.60 3.37 5.41
CA ARG A 76 10.33 2.81 6.55
C ARG A 76 11.83 2.94 6.32
N TYR A 77 12.55 3.28 7.38
CA TYR A 77 14.00 3.39 7.41
C TYR A 77 14.53 2.66 8.64
N LEU A 78 15.74 2.13 8.52
CA LEU A 78 16.44 1.47 9.60
C LEU A 78 17.33 2.51 10.30
N VAL A 79 17.18 2.63 11.61
CA VAL A 79 18.10 3.38 12.44
C VAL A 79 18.98 2.40 13.20
N ILE A 80 20.29 2.65 13.19
CA ILE A 80 21.27 1.82 13.91
C ILE A 80 22.11 2.75 14.77
N ASP A 81 22.04 2.55 16.08
CA ASP A 81 22.84 3.28 17.05
C ASP A 81 24.30 2.81 17.08
N SER A 82 25.19 3.63 17.64
CA SER A 82 26.61 3.29 17.78
C SER A 82 26.82 2.04 18.64
N ASP A 83 25.93 1.81 19.61
CA ASP A 83 25.99 0.65 20.50
C ASP A 83 25.42 -0.62 19.84
N GLY A 84 24.96 -0.51 18.59
CA GLY A 84 24.48 -1.61 17.78
C GLY A 84 22.98 -1.87 17.90
N GLU A 85 22.27 -1.12 18.76
CA GLU A 85 20.81 -1.11 18.86
C GLU A 85 20.17 -0.67 17.55
N ARG A 86 19.03 -1.28 17.20
CA ARG A 86 18.45 -1.14 15.85
C ARG A 86 16.95 -1.03 15.92
N GLU A 87 16.41 -0.11 15.14
CA GLU A 87 14.99 0.15 15.13
C GLU A 87 14.49 0.54 13.75
N TRP A 88 13.34 -0.01 13.36
CA TRP A 88 12.66 0.41 12.13
C TRP A 88 11.72 1.56 12.43
N VAL A 89 11.97 2.72 11.83
CA VAL A 89 11.14 3.89 11.98
C VAL A 89 10.36 4.18 10.70
N ARG A 90 9.08 4.57 10.85
CA ARG A 90 8.24 4.98 9.72
C ARG A 90 8.04 6.48 9.72
N VAL A 91 8.41 7.14 8.63
CA VAL A 91 8.35 8.58 8.50
C VAL A 91 6.92 9.03 8.24
N ARG A 92 6.41 9.95 9.05
CA ARG A 92 5.13 10.61 8.86
C ARG A 92 5.24 11.85 7.99
N SER A 93 6.19 12.73 8.30
CA SER A 93 6.40 13.98 7.59
C SER A 93 7.86 14.43 7.73
N ILE A 94 8.29 15.30 6.82
CA ILE A 94 9.63 15.88 6.83
C ILE A 94 9.49 17.41 6.76
N SER A 95 10.25 18.12 7.59
CA SER A 95 10.37 19.57 7.55
C SER A 95 11.84 19.95 7.76
N GLY A 96 12.48 20.47 6.71
CA GLY A 96 13.93 20.65 6.68
C GLY A 96 14.65 19.32 6.92
N THR A 97 15.45 19.25 7.98
CA THR A 97 16.14 18.03 8.43
C THR A 97 15.47 17.34 9.62
N THR A 98 14.25 17.75 9.96
CA THR A 98 13.46 17.11 11.01
C THR A 98 12.48 16.12 10.40
N VAL A 99 12.60 14.87 10.82
CA VAL A 99 11.76 13.74 10.44
C VAL A 99 10.78 13.48 11.57
N THR A 100 9.49 13.62 11.32
CA THR A 100 8.43 13.22 12.26
C THR A 100 8.04 11.78 11.97
N LEU A 101 7.87 10.97 13.00
CA LEU A 101 7.54 9.54 12.91
C LEU A 101 6.04 9.29 13.11
N PHE A 102 5.57 8.13 12.64
CA PHE A 102 4.24 7.63 12.96
C PHE A 102 4.17 7.11 14.39
N ASP A 103 5.16 6.31 14.77
CA ASP A 103 5.27 5.66 16.06
C ASP A 103 6.47 6.26 16.83
N PRO A 104 6.38 6.39 18.16
CA PRO A 104 7.51 6.83 18.97
C PRO A 104 8.64 5.79 18.91
N ILE A 105 9.89 6.24 18.97
CA ILE A 105 11.03 5.32 19.05
C ILE A 105 11.03 4.56 20.38
N GLU A 106 11.36 3.28 20.35
CA GLU A 106 11.45 2.41 21.52
C GLU A 106 12.77 2.64 22.27
N ASN A 107 13.86 2.87 21.53
CA ASN A 107 15.20 2.99 22.11
C ASN A 107 15.68 4.43 22.12
N ALA A 108 16.56 4.76 23.08
CA ALA A 108 17.32 6.00 23.02
C ALA A 108 18.36 5.88 21.89
N LEU A 109 18.52 6.94 21.11
CA LEU A 109 19.41 6.99 19.95
C LEU A 109 20.42 8.12 20.13
N SER A 110 21.69 7.84 19.90
CA SER A 110 22.76 8.81 20.05
C SER A 110 22.83 9.78 18.86
N SER A 111 23.54 10.90 19.02
CA SER A 111 23.95 11.68 17.86
C SER A 111 24.94 10.84 17.03
N GLY A 112 24.80 10.85 15.71
CA GLY A 112 25.64 10.05 14.82
C GLY A 112 25.09 8.65 14.50
N SER A 113 24.01 8.18 15.14
CA SER A 113 23.34 6.92 14.75
C SER A 113 22.97 6.98 13.27
N THR A 114 23.15 5.86 12.55
CA THR A 114 22.86 5.84 11.11
C THR A 114 21.36 5.81 10.86
N PHE A 115 20.90 6.46 9.80
CA PHE A 115 19.52 6.44 9.31
C PHE A 115 19.56 6.03 7.84
N GLN A 116 19.04 4.83 7.54
CA GLN A 116 19.31 4.13 6.30
C GLN A 116 18.04 3.61 5.62
N GLY A 117 17.92 3.84 4.31
CA GLY A 117 16.95 3.16 3.46
C GLY A 117 17.42 1.74 3.14
N CYS A 118 16.52 0.76 3.21
CA CYS A 118 16.85 -0.63 2.88
C CYS A 118 16.05 -1.16 1.68
N ARG A 119 15.13 -0.34 1.16
CA ARG A 119 14.23 -0.71 0.07
C ARG A 119 15.00 -0.98 -1.22
N LEU A 120 14.69 -2.10 -1.85
CA LEU A 120 15.13 -2.47 -3.19
C LEU A 120 14.01 -2.19 -4.17
N THR A 121 14.32 -1.53 -5.29
CA THR A 121 13.35 -1.21 -6.33
C THR A 121 13.89 -1.64 -7.68
N ALA A 122 13.06 -2.32 -8.47
CA ALA A 122 13.36 -2.65 -9.85
C ALA A 122 12.19 -2.29 -10.75
N THR A 123 12.49 -1.90 -11.99
CA THR A 123 11.46 -1.62 -13.00
C THR A 123 11.23 -2.87 -13.84
N ALA A 124 10.03 -3.42 -13.78
CA ALA A 124 9.55 -4.39 -14.73
C ALA A 124 9.01 -3.63 -15.95
N ALA A 125 9.74 -3.63 -17.05
CA ALA A 125 9.29 -3.02 -18.30
C ALA A 125 8.19 -3.87 -18.98
N ALA A 126 7.58 -3.35 -20.04
CA ALA A 126 6.59 -4.07 -20.86
C ALA A 126 7.01 -5.50 -21.24
N ALA A 127 8.29 -5.70 -21.61
CA ALA A 127 8.84 -7.01 -21.95
C ALA A 127 8.77 -8.05 -20.81
N ALA A 128 8.65 -7.60 -19.56
CA ALA A 128 8.47 -8.47 -18.40
C ALA A 128 7.00 -8.86 -18.16
N CYS A 129 6.06 -8.20 -18.84
CA CYS A 129 4.61 -8.35 -18.68
C CYS A 129 3.90 -8.61 -20.03
N PRO A 130 4.29 -9.62 -20.82
CA PRO A 130 3.81 -9.79 -22.20
C PRO A 130 2.46 -10.52 -22.32
N VAL A 131 2.01 -11.20 -21.27
CA VAL A 131 0.83 -12.07 -21.29
C VAL A 131 0.05 -11.88 -19.99
N LEU A 132 -1.29 -11.92 -20.07
CA LEU A 132 -2.14 -11.97 -18.88
C LEU A 132 -2.01 -13.34 -18.24
N ASP A 133 -1.39 -13.40 -17.07
CA ASP A 133 -1.22 -14.62 -16.30
C ASP A 133 -0.90 -14.29 -14.84
N GLU A 134 -1.09 -15.27 -13.97
CA GLU A 134 -0.84 -15.18 -12.54
C GLU A 134 0.47 -15.88 -12.15
N GLY A 135 1.09 -15.44 -11.05
CA GLY A 135 2.23 -16.16 -10.48
C GLY A 135 3.57 -15.90 -11.18
N TYR A 136 3.76 -14.73 -11.77
CA TYR A 136 5.09 -14.26 -12.14
C TYR A 136 5.96 -14.07 -10.89
N GLU A 137 7.28 -14.18 -11.05
CA GLU A 137 8.23 -14.09 -9.94
C GLU A 137 9.36 -13.10 -10.24
N ALA A 138 9.57 -12.14 -9.35
CA ALA A 138 10.83 -11.41 -9.24
C ALA A 138 11.71 -12.12 -8.20
N ARG A 139 12.82 -12.69 -8.65
CA ARG A 139 13.78 -13.43 -7.81
C ARG A 139 14.94 -12.51 -7.47
N TRP A 140 15.03 -12.15 -6.21
CA TRP A 140 16.04 -11.24 -5.68
C TRP A 140 17.23 -12.01 -5.14
N VAL A 141 18.43 -11.49 -5.42
CA VAL A 141 19.66 -11.86 -4.73
C VAL A 141 20.26 -10.58 -4.18
N TYR A 142 20.55 -10.53 -2.88
CA TYR A 142 21.07 -9.32 -2.24
C TYR A 142 22.04 -9.65 -1.12
N THR A 143 22.94 -8.72 -0.84
CA THR A 143 23.98 -8.88 0.17
C THR A 143 23.82 -7.85 1.27
N ILE A 144 23.79 -8.28 2.52
CA ILE A 144 23.83 -7.42 3.70
C ILE A 144 25.09 -7.77 4.51
N GLY A 145 25.96 -6.78 4.71
CA GLY A 145 27.32 -7.01 5.22
C GLY A 145 28.13 -7.87 4.27
N SER A 146 28.15 -9.18 4.50
CA SER A 146 28.83 -10.17 3.64
C SER A 146 27.99 -11.44 3.43
N VAL A 147 26.72 -11.42 3.83
CA VAL A 147 25.81 -12.55 3.69
C VAL A 147 24.93 -12.32 2.47
N GLU A 148 25.04 -13.22 1.49
CA GLU A 148 24.11 -13.28 0.36
C GLU A 148 22.80 -13.95 0.82
N SER A 149 21.68 -13.33 0.48
CA SER A 149 20.33 -13.81 0.74
C SER A 149 19.50 -13.80 -0.54
N LYS A 150 18.48 -14.66 -0.58
CA LYS A 150 17.59 -14.82 -1.73
C LYS A 150 16.15 -14.62 -1.29
N ALA A 151 15.37 -13.91 -2.10
CA ALA A 151 13.96 -13.69 -1.84
C ALA A 151 13.16 -13.74 -3.14
N GLN A 152 11.85 -13.90 -3.02
CA GLN A 152 10.94 -13.90 -4.16
C GLN A 152 9.77 -12.96 -3.89
N THR A 153 9.49 -12.10 -4.86
CA THR A 153 8.25 -11.30 -4.89
C THR A 153 7.38 -11.84 -6.00
N ARG A 154 6.19 -12.34 -5.66
CA ARG A 154 5.21 -12.78 -6.65
C ARG A 154 4.34 -11.63 -7.11
N PHE A 155 4.02 -11.61 -8.40
CA PHE A 155 3.12 -10.65 -8.99
C PHE A 155 2.30 -11.28 -10.12
N ASP A 156 1.20 -10.62 -10.47
CA ASP A 156 0.32 -11.02 -11.56
C ASP A 156 0.33 -9.94 -12.64
N VAL A 157 0.20 -10.35 -13.89
CA VAL A 157 0.07 -9.42 -15.02
C VAL A 157 -1.40 -9.29 -15.39
N VAL A 158 -1.92 -8.09 -15.22
CA VAL A 158 -3.35 -7.79 -15.39
C VAL A 158 -3.55 -6.58 -16.31
N ARG A 159 -4.75 -6.41 -16.86
CA ARG A 159 -5.03 -5.23 -17.70
C ARG A 159 -5.15 -3.94 -16.90
N SER A 160 -5.82 -4.02 -15.76
CA SER A 160 -6.12 -2.85 -14.92
C SER A 160 -5.73 -3.18 -13.49
N PRO A 161 -4.46 -2.93 -13.10
CA PRO A 161 -4.01 -3.15 -11.72
C PRO A 161 -4.89 -2.39 -10.74
N TRP A 162 -5.31 -3.07 -9.66
CA TRP A 162 -6.07 -2.40 -8.61
C TRP A 162 -5.20 -1.31 -7.95
N PRO A 163 -5.65 -0.05 -7.89
CA PRO A 163 -4.85 1.03 -7.33
C PRO A 163 -4.50 0.77 -5.86
N THR A 164 -3.30 1.21 -5.45
CA THR A 164 -2.90 1.14 -4.04
C THR A 164 -3.79 2.03 -3.15
N VAL A 165 -4.23 3.17 -3.69
CA VAL A 165 -5.10 4.15 -3.03
C VAL A 165 -6.18 4.56 -4.02
N ILE A 166 -7.44 4.49 -3.60
CA ILE A 166 -8.58 5.07 -4.30
C ILE A 166 -9.14 6.21 -3.43
N GLY A 167 -9.25 7.40 -4.01
CA GLY A 167 -9.67 8.62 -3.30
C GLY A 167 -8.52 9.42 -2.71
N SER A 168 -8.86 10.44 -1.93
CA SER A 168 -7.93 11.38 -1.30
C SER A 168 -8.35 11.74 0.12
N SER A 169 -7.41 12.24 0.92
CA SER A 169 -7.74 12.71 2.28
C SER A 169 -8.73 13.88 2.27
N GLU A 170 -8.67 14.76 1.26
CA GLU A 170 -9.63 15.87 1.13
C GLU A 170 -11.02 15.38 0.71
N GLY A 171 -11.09 14.40 -0.19
CA GLY A 171 -12.33 13.74 -0.56
C GLY A 171 -12.98 13.07 0.65
N LEU A 172 -12.19 12.32 1.45
CA LEU A 172 -12.68 11.70 2.69
C LEU A 172 -13.24 12.74 3.68
N LYS A 173 -12.58 13.88 3.86
CA LYS A 173 -13.09 14.96 4.74
C LYS A 173 -14.39 15.55 4.23
N THR A 174 -14.48 15.79 2.93
CA THR A 174 -15.67 16.33 2.31
C THR A 174 -16.85 15.35 2.46
N TYR A 175 -16.56 14.06 2.32
CA TYR A 175 -17.53 12.98 2.45
C TYR A 175 -17.98 12.76 3.91
N ALA A 176 -17.03 12.49 4.81
CA ALA A 176 -17.27 12.11 6.20
C ALA A 176 -17.56 13.29 7.13
N ARG A 177 -17.22 14.52 6.71
CA ARG A 177 -17.41 15.79 7.42
C ARG A 177 -17.02 15.72 8.90
N HIS A 178 -18.02 15.59 9.77
CA HIS A 178 -17.88 15.64 11.22
C HIS A 178 -17.37 14.32 11.83
N LEU A 179 -17.34 13.23 11.06
CA LEU A 179 -16.86 11.93 11.52
C LEU A 179 -15.33 11.80 11.49
N VAL A 180 -14.63 12.70 10.80
CA VAL A 180 -13.17 12.71 10.72
C VAL A 180 -12.61 13.96 11.39
N SER A 181 -11.77 13.77 12.41
CA SER A 181 -11.21 14.89 13.17
C SER A 181 -9.87 15.37 12.59
N PRO A 182 -9.62 16.70 12.52
CA PRO A 182 -8.31 17.24 12.15
C PRO A 182 -7.19 16.81 13.10
N ALA A 183 -7.51 16.48 14.35
CA ALA A 183 -6.55 16.03 15.35
C ALA A 183 -5.86 14.71 14.95
N ARG A 184 -6.57 13.80 14.26
CA ARG A 184 -6.02 12.51 13.81
C ARG A 184 -5.18 12.63 12.54
N GLU A 185 -5.44 13.66 11.74
CA GLU A 185 -4.77 13.91 10.48
C GLU A 185 -3.28 14.27 10.66
N GLY A 186 -2.98 15.04 11.72
CA GLY A 186 -1.67 15.65 11.99
C GLY A 186 -1.23 16.66 10.93
N GLY A 187 -0.07 17.29 11.17
CA GLY A 187 0.31 18.56 10.52
C GLY A 187 0.49 18.58 9.00
N GLN A 188 0.41 17.44 8.29
CA GLN A 188 0.56 17.38 6.83
C GLN A 188 -0.55 16.69 6.06
N GLY A 189 -1.68 16.35 6.69
CA GLY A 189 -2.81 15.80 5.93
C GLY A 189 -2.73 14.29 5.61
N LEU A 190 -1.58 13.66 5.89
CA LEU A 190 -1.28 12.30 5.44
C LEU A 190 -1.83 11.19 6.34
N GLY A 191 -2.32 11.52 7.54
CA GLY A 191 -2.82 10.52 8.49
C GLY A 191 -3.93 9.66 7.90
N TRP A 192 -4.84 10.28 7.13
CA TRP A 192 -5.95 9.58 6.49
C TRP A 192 -5.52 8.74 5.28
N LEU A 193 -4.42 9.06 4.60
CA LEU A 193 -4.00 8.30 3.42
C LEU A 193 -3.64 6.85 3.76
N ASP A 194 -3.10 6.59 4.95
CA ASP A 194 -2.84 5.22 5.40
C ASP A 194 -4.13 4.45 5.67
N ASP A 195 -5.15 5.11 6.21
CA ASP A 195 -6.45 4.49 6.42
C ASP A 195 -7.19 4.26 5.11
N ILE A 196 -7.09 5.19 4.16
CA ILE A 196 -7.62 5.05 2.79
C ILE A 196 -6.90 3.92 2.05
N GLU A 197 -5.57 3.83 2.13
CA GLU A 197 -4.80 2.72 1.54
C GLU A 197 -5.25 1.37 2.12
N LYS A 198 -5.31 1.26 3.45
CA LYS A 198 -5.80 0.04 4.13
C LYS A 198 -7.23 -0.30 3.70
N ALA A 199 -8.12 0.69 3.68
CA ALA A 199 -9.50 0.52 3.24
C ALA A 199 -9.58 0.09 1.76
N THR A 200 -8.76 0.67 0.88
CA THR A 200 -8.65 0.29 -0.54
C THR A 200 -8.30 -1.19 -0.69
N GLN A 201 -7.35 -1.70 0.12
CA GLN A 201 -6.97 -3.11 0.09
C GLN A 201 -8.03 -4.03 0.72
N MET A 202 -8.78 -3.55 1.71
CA MET A 202 -9.91 -4.31 2.26
C MET A 202 -11.07 -4.40 1.28
N VAL A 203 -11.43 -3.30 0.61
CA VAL A 203 -12.44 -3.30 -0.46
C VAL A 203 -12.05 -4.28 -1.57
N ARG A 204 -10.78 -4.28 -1.99
CA ARG A 204 -10.25 -5.28 -2.93
C ARG A 204 -10.51 -6.71 -2.47
N ARG A 205 -10.25 -7.01 -1.19
CA ARG A 205 -10.50 -8.33 -0.60
C ARG A 205 -11.98 -8.67 -0.56
N ASP A 206 -12.81 -7.72 -0.18
CA ASP A 206 -14.25 -7.93 -0.06
C ASP A 206 -14.88 -8.20 -1.45
N ILE A 207 -14.38 -7.58 -2.52
CA ILE A 207 -14.72 -7.91 -3.92
C ILE A 207 -14.31 -9.35 -4.28
N MET A 208 -13.08 -9.77 -3.92
CA MET A 208 -12.60 -11.14 -4.18
C MET A 208 -13.43 -12.19 -3.44
N VAL A 209 -13.84 -11.91 -2.20
CA VAL A 209 -14.72 -12.80 -1.42
C VAL A 209 -16.09 -12.96 -2.08
N ARG A 210 -16.57 -11.93 -2.79
CA ARG A 210 -17.79 -11.99 -3.61
C ARG A 210 -17.59 -12.73 -4.95
N GLY A 211 -16.41 -13.32 -5.19
CA GLY A 211 -16.13 -14.14 -6.38
C GLY A 211 -15.73 -13.35 -7.62
N LEU A 212 -15.36 -12.07 -7.46
CA LEU A 212 -15.00 -11.19 -8.58
C LEU A 212 -13.53 -10.85 -8.54
N ASP A 213 -12.95 -10.65 -9.71
CA ASP A 213 -11.56 -10.21 -9.84
C ASP A 213 -11.50 -8.68 -9.96
N PRO A 214 -10.94 -7.97 -8.97
CA PRO A 214 -10.83 -6.52 -8.99
C PRO A 214 -10.07 -5.98 -10.20
N SER A 215 -9.17 -6.78 -10.79
CA SER A 215 -8.36 -6.36 -11.94
C SER A 215 -9.13 -6.27 -13.25
N ARG A 216 -10.36 -6.78 -13.27
CA ARG A 216 -11.29 -6.71 -14.41
C ARG A 216 -12.10 -5.42 -14.43
N PHE A 217 -12.08 -4.62 -13.36
CA PHE A 217 -12.65 -3.28 -13.39
C PHE A 217 -11.70 -2.33 -14.12
N ARG A 218 -12.18 -1.70 -15.19
CA ARG A 218 -11.41 -0.71 -15.96
C ARG A 218 -11.48 0.72 -15.43
N SER A 219 -12.40 0.98 -14.49
CA SER A 219 -12.53 2.25 -13.79
C SER A 219 -12.77 1.97 -12.30
N PHE A 220 -12.19 2.84 -11.46
CA PHE A 220 -12.26 2.72 -10.01
C PHE A 220 -13.02 3.88 -9.34
N GLU A 221 -13.55 4.82 -10.13
CA GLU A 221 -14.24 6.02 -9.64
C GLU A 221 -15.44 5.68 -8.75
N ALA A 222 -16.24 4.68 -9.15
CA ALA A 222 -17.39 4.23 -8.37
C ALA A 222 -17.01 3.61 -7.00
N PHE A 223 -15.74 3.22 -6.81
CA PHE A 223 -15.26 2.65 -5.56
C PHE A 223 -14.72 3.70 -4.58
N GLU A 224 -14.63 4.97 -4.97
CA GLU A 224 -14.14 6.04 -4.09
C GLU A 224 -15.00 6.16 -2.81
N ASP A 225 -16.32 6.30 -2.97
CA ASP A 225 -17.25 6.36 -1.85
C ASP A 225 -17.22 5.08 -1.01
N VAL A 226 -17.04 3.92 -1.65
CA VAL A 226 -16.94 2.62 -0.96
C VAL A 226 -15.70 2.56 -0.07
N VAL A 227 -14.58 3.11 -0.53
CA VAL A 227 -13.36 3.19 0.26
C VAL A 227 -13.54 4.14 1.45
N TYR A 228 -14.19 5.29 1.27
CA TYR A 228 -14.49 6.21 2.38
C TYR A 228 -15.42 5.58 3.41
N GLU A 229 -16.47 4.89 2.94
CA GLU A 229 -17.39 4.12 3.78
C GLU A 229 -16.66 3.04 4.59
N LYS A 230 -15.68 2.36 3.97
CA LYS A 230 -14.83 1.38 4.66
C LYS A 230 -13.92 2.01 5.71
N VAL A 231 -13.38 3.21 5.46
CA VAL A 231 -12.60 3.95 6.48
C VAL A 231 -13.47 4.23 7.70
N ILE A 232 -14.67 4.78 7.50
CA ILE A 232 -15.59 5.11 8.60
C ILE A 232 -16.05 3.84 9.33
N LEU A 233 -16.32 2.74 8.62
CA LEU A 233 -16.64 1.46 9.24
C LEU A 233 -15.52 1.00 10.17
N ARG A 234 -14.24 1.11 9.77
CA ARG A 234 -13.11 0.77 10.64
C ARG A 234 -13.03 1.67 11.88
N LEU A 235 -13.38 2.95 11.75
CA LEU A 235 -13.46 3.88 12.90
C LEU A 235 -14.60 3.50 13.87
N ALA A 236 -15.70 2.96 13.34
CA ALA A 236 -16.78 2.41 14.15
C ALA A 236 -16.33 1.11 14.86
N GLU A 237 -15.62 0.23 14.16
CA GLU A 237 -15.08 -1.03 14.73
C GLU A 237 -14.09 -0.79 15.87
N SER A 238 -13.28 0.28 15.80
CA SER A 238 -12.37 0.65 16.89
C SER A 238 -13.06 1.40 18.04
N GLY A 239 -14.32 1.80 17.87
CA GLY A 239 -15.03 2.64 18.84
C GLY A 239 -14.55 4.09 18.88
N ASP A 240 -13.69 4.52 17.95
CA ASP A 240 -13.08 5.86 17.95
C ASP A 240 -14.09 6.96 17.60
N VAL A 241 -15.09 6.64 16.80
CA VAL A 241 -16.09 7.60 16.30
C VAL A 241 -17.46 7.01 16.47
N VAL A 242 -18.08 7.25 17.64
CA VAL A 242 -19.48 6.93 17.91
C VAL A 242 -20.24 8.25 18.08
N PRO A 243 -21.20 8.57 17.20
CA PRO A 243 -22.03 9.76 17.37
C PRO A 243 -22.75 9.76 18.72
N ARG A 244 -22.93 10.94 19.31
CA ARG A 244 -23.48 11.11 20.67
C ARG A 244 -24.83 10.42 20.90
N ASP A 245 -25.66 10.36 19.86
CA ASP A 245 -27.02 9.84 19.94
C ASP A 245 -27.12 8.33 19.64
N TRP A 246 -25.98 7.67 19.43
CA TRP A 246 -25.91 6.26 19.06
C TRP A 246 -25.21 5.42 20.13
N THR A 247 -25.60 4.16 20.26
CA THR A 247 -24.80 3.15 20.97
C THR A 247 -23.77 2.56 20.03
N GLY A 248 -22.62 2.12 20.56
CA GLY A 248 -21.53 1.57 19.72
C GLY A 248 -21.99 0.43 18.80
N ASP A 249 -22.81 -0.49 19.31
CA ASP A 249 -23.30 -1.64 18.52
C ASP A 249 -24.27 -1.24 17.40
N THR A 250 -25.21 -0.33 17.70
CA THR A 250 -26.18 0.14 16.68
C THR A 250 -25.48 0.93 15.59
N TRP A 251 -24.50 1.76 15.96
CA TRP A 251 -23.68 2.50 15.01
C TRP A 251 -22.85 1.57 14.13
N LEU A 252 -22.16 0.59 14.72
CA LEU A 252 -21.36 -0.37 13.97
C LEU A 252 -22.22 -1.16 12.96
N GLN A 253 -23.40 -1.63 13.38
CA GLN A 253 -24.29 -2.35 12.49
C GLN A 253 -24.79 -1.48 11.34
N GLU A 254 -25.15 -0.23 11.62
CA GLU A 254 -25.57 0.71 10.57
C GLU A 254 -24.42 0.98 9.58
N ARG A 255 -23.19 1.17 10.06
CA ARG A 255 -22.02 1.34 9.18
C ARG A 255 -21.72 0.14 8.31
N ARG A 256 -21.97 -1.07 8.79
CA ARG A 256 -21.86 -2.29 7.96
C ARG A 256 -22.91 -2.27 6.85
N ASN A 257 -24.15 -1.95 7.17
CA ASN A 257 -25.24 -1.88 6.20
C ASN A 257 -24.96 -0.85 5.10
N ILE A 258 -24.50 0.35 5.46
CA ILE A 258 -24.19 1.42 4.49
C ILE A 258 -22.99 1.01 3.61
N TYR A 259 -21.94 0.44 4.22
CA TYR A 259 -20.78 -0.06 3.47
C TYR A 259 -21.17 -1.15 2.46
N ASP A 260 -21.95 -2.14 2.88
CA ASP A 260 -22.38 -3.24 2.00
C ASP A 260 -23.26 -2.73 0.86
N ALA A 261 -24.17 -1.80 1.14
CA ALA A 261 -25.01 -1.16 0.13
C ALA A 261 -24.19 -0.33 -0.86
N ALA A 262 -23.17 0.41 -0.38
CA ALA A 262 -22.27 1.18 -1.23
C ALA A 262 -21.43 0.26 -2.14
N LEU A 263 -20.86 -0.82 -1.59
CA LEU A 263 -20.09 -1.79 -2.37
C LEU A 263 -20.95 -2.47 -3.44
N SER A 264 -22.14 -2.94 -3.08
CA SER A 264 -23.10 -3.51 -4.06
C SER A 264 -23.48 -2.48 -5.13
N THR A 265 -23.76 -1.24 -4.75
CA THR A 265 -24.08 -0.16 -5.70
C THR A 265 -22.92 0.11 -6.66
N ALA A 266 -21.69 0.25 -6.15
CA ALA A 266 -20.50 0.47 -6.98
C ALA A 266 -20.29 -0.66 -7.98
N MET A 267 -20.44 -1.91 -7.53
CA MET A 267 -20.35 -3.09 -8.41
C MET A 267 -21.43 -3.11 -9.50
N GLN A 268 -22.65 -2.66 -9.20
CA GLN A 268 -23.74 -2.61 -10.18
C GLN A 268 -23.64 -1.43 -11.16
N VAL A 269 -23.15 -0.28 -10.70
CA VAL A 269 -23.05 0.94 -11.50
C VAL A 269 -21.80 0.92 -12.40
N THR A 270 -20.76 0.20 -12.00
CA THR A 270 -19.53 0.07 -12.79
C THR A 270 -19.77 -0.74 -14.05
N LYS A 271 -20.11 -0.05 -15.15
CA LYS A 271 -20.32 -0.64 -16.49
C LYS A 271 -19.02 -1.08 -17.17
N SER A 272 -17.91 -1.09 -16.46
CA SER A 272 -16.57 -1.28 -17.00
C SER A 272 -15.91 -2.57 -16.51
N TYR A 273 -16.71 -3.57 -16.13
CA TYR A 273 -16.22 -4.90 -15.78
C TYR A 273 -16.00 -5.72 -17.05
N ASP A 274 -14.74 -6.06 -17.33
CA ASP A 274 -14.30 -6.81 -18.51
C ASP A 274 -14.14 -8.29 -18.14
N GLU A 275 -15.22 -9.05 -18.27
CA GLU A 275 -15.30 -10.45 -17.80
C GLU A 275 -14.35 -11.36 -18.56
N ASN A 276 -14.24 -11.18 -19.89
CA ASN A 276 -13.44 -12.02 -20.77
C ASN A 276 -12.00 -11.51 -20.95
N GLN A 277 -11.68 -10.34 -20.38
CA GLN A 277 -10.37 -9.70 -20.47
C GLN A 277 -9.92 -9.46 -21.92
N ASP A 278 -10.83 -9.10 -22.83
CA ASP A 278 -10.52 -8.75 -24.23
C ASP A 278 -10.18 -7.25 -24.41
N GLY A 279 -10.38 -6.44 -23.37
CA GLY A 279 -10.14 -5.00 -23.40
C GLY A 279 -11.31 -4.18 -23.91
N VAL A 280 -12.50 -4.76 -24.09
CA VAL A 280 -13.73 -4.10 -24.58
C VAL A 280 -14.95 -4.60 -23.80
N THR A 281 -15.58 -3.71 -23.03
CA THR A 281 -16.83 -4.11 -22.36
C THR A 281 -18.00 -4.14 -23.35
N ASN A 282 -18.44 -5.34 -23.71
CA ASN A 282 -19.52 -5.59 -24.67
C ASN A 282 -20.92 -5.38 -24.06
N SER A 283 -21.97 -5.41 -24.90
CA SER A 283 -23.34 -5.16 -24.46
C SER A 283 -23.85 -6.18 -23.44
N SER A 284 -23.43 -7.44 -23.54
CA SER A 284 -23.76 -8.49 -22.57
C SER A 284 -23.10 -8.27 -21.21
N GLU A 285 -21.84 -7.86 -21.17
CA GLU A 285 -21.12 -7.53 -19.95
C GLU A 285 -21.70 -6.29 -19.28
N ARG A 286 -22.06 -5.26 -20.05
CA ARG A 286 -22.73 -4.05 -19.52
C ARG A 286 -24.13 -4.34 -18.99
N ALA A 287 -24.83 -5.32 -19.55
CA ALA A 287 -26.17 -5.71 -19.14
C ALA A 287 -26.15 -6.62 -17.90
N ARG A 288 -25.07 -7.37 -17.68
CA ARG A 288 -24.88 -8.15 -16.44
C ARG A 288 -24.66 -7.20 -15.27
N ARG A 289 -25.63 -7.19 -14.35
CA ARG A 289 -25.42 -6.62 -13.01
C ARG A 289 -24.54 -7.59 -12.24
N VAL A 290 -23.38 -7.10 -11.80
CA VAL A 290 -22.32 -7.87 -11.15
C VAL A 290 -22.74 -8.47 -9.79
N ASP A 291 -23.93 -8.14 -9.29
CA ASP A 291 -24.44 -8.54 -7.96
C ASP A 291 -25.58 -9.59 -8.01
N VAL A 292 -25.87 -10.17 -9.19
CA VAL A 292 -26.80 -11.30 -9.24
C VAL A 292 -26.00 -12.56 -8.93
N VAL A 293 -26.00 -12.96 -7.65
CA VAL A 293 -25.56 -14.29 -7.21
C VAL A 293 -26.19 -15.32 -8.13
N GLN A 294 -25.41 -15.90 -9.05
CA GLN A 294 -25.82 -17.10 -9.75
C GLN A 294 -25.79 -18.23 -8.73
N ILE A 295 -26.95 -18.53 -8.15
CA ILE A 295 -27.17 -19.83 -7.53
C ILE A 295 -27.06 -20.85 -8.67
N LEU A 296 -25.89 -21.47 -8.79
CA LEU A 296 -25.72 -22.67 -9.60
C LEU A 296 -26.61 -23.75 -8.98
N LEU A 297 -27.73 -24.04 -9.63
CA LEU A 297 -28.52 -25.25 -9.40
C LEU A 297 -27.84 -26.45 -10.06
#